data_AF-A0A7K1YZ49-F1
#
_entry.id   AF-A0A7K1YZ49-F1
#
_cell.length_a   1.000
_cell.length_b   1.000
_cell.length_c   1.000
_cell.angle_alpha   90.00
_cell.angle_beta   90.00
_cell.angle_gamma   90.00
#
_symmetry.space_group_name_H-M   'P 1'
#
loop_
_entity.id
_entity.type
_entity.pdbx_description
1 polymer ?
#
loop_
_entity_poly.entity_id
_entity_poly.type
_entity_poly.pdbx_seq_one_letter_code
_entity_poly.pdbx_strand_id
1 'polypeptide(L)'
;MALVQVYESHKLVPPSENPYFIAKSRFMRSGVPVQAMQLETIEKEDGRIYTLNNLALGSYAKIGGIPWVISTRGVATHELVIGIGATEIGTSRLSEWTRYIGFTTIFQGDGRYLVWETTREATYEDYPEALLKSLQKSIRFVQMQNRWEIGDDVRLIFHVYKPLKRVEIKAVKQLVEGLLKDYSVEFAFLDVSHYHPFQIFDPNQSGITYGSYGTWGSSPKKGVFVPKRGTAILLGPNMALLQLVGVNEVKHSEQGIPRPLLFELHRDSDFSDLTYLVRQAFHFSFMSWRSFFPSHEPVTILYSRWIASMLGNLKAVPDWDKAALDLMRDRRAMWFL
;
A
#
# COMPACT_ATOMS: atom_id res chain seq x y z
N MET A 1 -19.80 8.35 -9.64
CA MET A 1 -18.45 8.93 -9.39
C MET A 1 -18.47 10.38 -9.83
N ALA A 2 -17.70 11.25 -9.18
CA ALA A 2 -17.53 12.64 -9.58
C ALA A 2 -16.11 12.88 -10.12
N LEU A 3 -16.00 13.68 -11.19
CA LEU A 3 -14.73 14.24 -11.66
C LEU A 3 -14.60 15.66 -11.12
N VAL A 4 -13.48 15.97 -10.46
CA VAL A 4 -13.25 17.27 -9.84
C VAL A 4 -12.00 17.91 -10.43
N GLN A 5 -12.17 19.06 -11.06
CA GLN A 5 -11.05 19.86 -11.53
C GLN A 5 -10.54 20.76 -10.40
N VAL A 6 -9.22 20.85 -10.26
CA VAL A 6 -8.52 21.74 -9.32
C VAL A 6 -7.34 22.41 -10.02
N TYR A 7 -6.76 23.43 -9.41
CA TYR A 7 -5.51 24.04 -9.86
C TYR A 7 -4.31 23.41 -9.14
N GLU A 8 -3.13 23.52 -9.74
CA GLU A 8 -1.89 23.07 -9.10
C GLU A 8 -1.56 23.87 -7.83
N SER A 9 -1.83 25.17 -7.86
CA SER A 9 -1.67 26.08 -6.72
C SER A 9 -2.42 25.62 -5.46
N HIS A 10 -3.52 24.88 -5.62
CA HIS A 10 -4.28 24.34 -4.49
C HIS A 10 -3.49 23.32 -3.65
N LYS A 11 -2.38 22.75 -4.15
CA LYS A 11 -1.51 21.88 -3.34
C LYS A 11 -0.92 22.62 -2.12
N LEU A 12 -0.79 23.93 -2.19
CA LEU A 12 -0.24 24.78 -1.13
C LEU A 12 -1.29 25.22 -0.11
N VAL A 13 -2.58 24.99 -0.40
CA VAL A 13 -3.69 25.39 0.46
C VAL A 13 -3.86 24.36 1.58
N PRO A 14 -3.99 24.78 2.85
CA PRO A 14 -4.18 23.87 3.97
C PRO A 14 -5.43 23.00 3.79
N PRO A 15 -5.44 21.74 4.29
CA PRO A 15 -6.52 20.80 3.99
C PRO A 15 -7.93 21.28 4.33
N SER A 16 -8.10 22.11 5.36
CA SER A 16 -9.37 22.71 5.79
C SER A 16 -10.02 23.61 4.73
N GLU A 17 -9.21 24.25 3.88
CA GLU A 17 -9.63 25.20 2.85
C GLU A 17 -9.39 24.68 1.44
N ASN A 18 -8.76 23.51 1.31
CA ASN A 18 -8.35 22.95 0.05
C ASN A 18 -9.57 22.45 -0.75
N PRO A 19 -9.84 22.97 -1.97
CA PRO A 19 -11.00 22.59 -2.75
C PRO A 19 -11.08 21.09 -3.06
N TYR A 20 -9.94 20.41 -3.20
CA TYR A 20 -9.91 18.96 -3.41
C TYR A 20 -10.46 18.20 -2.20
N PHE A 21 -9.98 18.51 -0.99
CA PHE A 21 -10.40 17.81 0.23
C PHE A 21 -11.83 18.15 0.61
N ILE A 22 -12.26 19.40 0.44
CA ILE A 22 -13.66 19.82 0.65
C ILE A 22 -14.60 19.07 -0.28
N ALA A 23 -14.31 19.05 -1.60
CA ALA A 23 -15.13 18.34 -2.57
C ALA A 23 -15.16 16.84 -2.27
N LYS A 24 -14.00 16.24 -1.98
CA LYS A 24 -13.89 14.82 -1.65
C LYS A 24 -14.70 14.44 -0.42
N SER A 25 -14.61 15.23 0.66
CA SER A 25 -15.42 15.06 1.88
C SER A 25 -16.92 15.08 1.55
N ARG A 26 -17.39 16.10 0.83
CA ARG A 26 -18.82 16.26 0.49
C ARG A 26 -19.36 15.13 -0.37
N PHE A 27 -18.65 14.77 -1.44
CA PHE A 27 -19.09 13.68 -2.33
C PHE A 27 -19.08 12.32 -1.64
N MET A 28 -18.04 12.03 -0.83
CA MET A 28 -17.96 10.76 -0.10
C MET A 28 -19.09 10.60 0.92
N ARG A 29 -19.52 11.69 1.58
CA ARG A 29 -20.71 11.68 2.47
C ARG A 29 -21.99 11.27 1.75
N SER A 30 -22.07 11.51 0.45
CA SER A 30 -23.18 11.04 -0.41
C SER A 30 -22.92 9.69 -1.08
N GLY A 31 -21.87 8.96 -0.69
CA GLY A 31 -21.52 7.69 -1.30
C GLY A 31 -20.95 7.82 -2.73
N VAL A 32 -20.42 9.00 -3.10
CA VAL A 32 -19.85 9.26 -4.43
C VAL A 32 -18.32 9.34 -4.35
N PRO A 33 -17.57 8.42 -4.97
CA PRO A 33 -16.11 8.51 -5.05
C PRO A 33 -15.68 9.65 -5.99
N VAL A 34 -14.52 10.25 -5.72
CA VAL A 34 -13.98 11.39 -6.46
C VAL A 34 -12.69 11.03 -7.18
N GLN A 35 -12.62 11.35 -8.47
CA GLN A 35 -11.38 11.39 -9.23
C GLN A 35 -11.06 12.85 -9.56
N ALA A 36 -9.96 13.36 -9.02
CA ALA A 36 -9.55 14.74 -9.24
C ALA A 36 -8.46 14.87 -10.31
N MET A 37 -8.44 16.00 -11.00
CA MET A 37 -7.41 16.35 -11.99
C MET A 37 -7.04 17.83 -11.86
N GLN A 38 -5.76 18.11 -12.07
CA GLN A 38 -5.26 19.48 -12.16
C GLN A 38 -5.53 20.04 -13.56
N LEU A 39 -5.95 21.30 -13.68
CA LEU A 39 -6.14 21.94 -14.98
C LEU A 39 -4.86 21.86 -15.81
N GLU A 40 -3.71 22.12 -15.19
CA GLU A 40 -2.40 22.07 -15.80
C GLU A 40 -2.05 20.67 -16.33
N THR A 41 -2.59 19.61 -15.70
CA THR A 41 -2.45 18.23 -16.18
C THR A 41 -3.38 17.93 -17.37
N ILE A 42 -4.55 18.57 -17.43
CA ILE A 42 -5.50 18.44 -18.55
C ILE A 42 -4.98 19.16 -19.79
N GLU A 43 -4.38 20.33 -19.61
CA GLU A 43 -3.85 21.19 -20.69
C GLU A 43 -2.54 20.67 -21.28
N LYS A 44 -1.83 19.78 -20.58
CA LYS A 44 -0.57 19.21 -21.06
C LYS A 44 -0.81 18.27 -22.25
N GLU A 45 -0.34 18.68 -23.42
CA GLU A 45 -0.44 17.85 -24.64
C GLU A 45 0.51 16.64 -24.61
N ASP A 46 1.76 16.86 -24.17
CA ASP A 46 2.75 15.81 -24.09
C ASP A 46 2.39 14.78 -23.01
N GLY A 47 2.31 13.51 -23.41
CA GLY A 47 1.96 12.39 -22.55
C GLY A 47 0.48 12.34 -22.14
N ARG A 48 -0.41 13.13 -22.74
CA ARG A 48 -1.85 13.14 -22.45
C ARG A 48 -2.49 11.75 -22.46
N ILE A 49 -2.07 10.88 -23.39
CA ILE A 49 -2.56 9.50 -23.47
C ILE A 49 -2.25 8.70 -22.20
N TYR A 50 -1.07 8.87 -21.61
CA TYR A 50 -0.69 8.19 -20.35
C TYR A 50 -1.50 8.73 -19.18
N THR A 51 -1.73 10.05 -19.14
CA THR A 51 -2.59 10.69 -18.15
C THR A 51 -4.02 10.15 -18.23
N LEU A 52 -4.61 10.08 -19.42
CA LEU A 52 -5.97 9.58 -19.63
C LEU A 52 -6.09 8.08 -19.29
N ASN A 53 -5.08 7.28 -19.64
CA ASN A 53 -5.02 5.87 -19.26
C ASN A 53 -5.05 5.69 -17.74
N ASN A 54 -4.20 6.43 -17.01
CA ASN A 54 -4.15 6.35 -15.55
C ASN A 54 -5.44 6.90 -14.90
N LEU A 55 -6.03 7.94 -15.50
CA LEU A 55 -7.32 8.49 -15.08
C LEU A 55 -8.44 7.46 -15.21
N ALA A 56 -8.55 6.82 -16.37
CA ALA A 56 -9.56 5.79 -16.64
C ALA A 56 -9.39 4.60 -15.70
N LEU A 57 -8.14 4.16 -15.49
CA LEU A 57 -7.81 3.07 -14.56
C LEU A 57 -8.26 3.38 -13.13
N GLY A 58 -7.84 4.53 -12.58
CA GLY A 58 -8.21 4.93 -11.22
C GLY A 58 -9.72 5.13 -11.07
N SER A 59 -10.37 5.66 -12.11
CA SER A 59 -11.83 5.84 -12.16
C SER A 59 -12.57 4.50 -12.12
N TYR A 60 -12.13 3.52 -12.91
CA TYR A 60 -12.71 2.18 -12.96
C TYR A 60 -12.60 1.47 -11.59
N ALA A 61 -11.44 1.57 -10.94
CA ALA A 61 -11.23 1.03 -9.60
C ALA A 61 -12.11 1.74 -8.53
N LYS A 62 -12.31 3.06 -8.66
CA LYS A 62 -13.15 3.84 -7.73
C LYS A 62 -14.62 3.49 -7.77
N ILE A 63 -15.12 3.01 -8.91
CA ILE A 63 -16.52 2.54 -9.03
C ILE A 63 -16.69 1.05 -8.70
N GLY A 64 -15.66 0.41 -8.13
CA GLY A 64 -15.69 -0.99 -7.70
C GLY A 64 -15.19 -1.99 -8.74
N GLY A 65 -14.66 -1.50 -9.87
CA GLY A 65 -14.02 -2.35 -10.88
C GLY A 65 -12.71 -2.95 -10.37
N ILE A 66 -12.38 -4.15 -10.86
CA ILE A 66 -11.11 -4.83 -10.59
C ILE A 66 -10.34 -4.88 -11.91
N PRO A 67 -9.36 -3.99 -12.14
CA PRO A 67 -8.62 -3.92 -13.39
C PRO A 67 -7.87 -5.21 -13.75
N TRP A 68 -7.15 -5.78 -12.77
CA TRP A 68 -6.40 -7.03 -12.93
C TRP A 68 -6.10 -7.64 -11.56
N VAL A 69 -5.66 -8.91 -11.56
CA VAL A 69 -5.14 -9.68 -10.42
C VAL A 69 -3.90 -10.47 -10.84
N ILE A 70 -3.15 -10.99 -9.87
CA ILE A 70 -2.01 -11.87 -10.11
C ILE A 70 -2.53 -13.27 -10.42
N SER A 71 -1.98 -13.93 -11.44
CA SER A 71 -2.28 -15.34 -11.69
C SER A 71 -1.71 -16.19 -10.55
N THR A 72 -2.58 -16.92 -9.86
CA THR A 72 -2.20 -17.93 -8.87
C THR A 72 -2.44 -19.33 -9.44
N ARG A 73 -1.62 -20.31 -9.04
CA ARG A 73 -1.79 -21.73 -9.43
C ARG A 73 -1.92 -22.56 -8.17
N GLY A 74 -2.93 -23.44 -8.12
CA GLY A 74 -3.09 -24.43 -7.04
C GLY A 74 -3.30 -23.82 -5.65
N VAL A 75 -4.23 -22.87 -5.53
CA VAL A 75 -4.54 -22.24 -4.23
C VAL A 75 -5.33 -23.25 -3.37
N ALA A 76 -4.61 -24.04 -2.57
CA ALA A 76 -5.20 -24.90 -1.54
C ALA A 76 -5.44 -24.14 -0.22
N THR A 77 -4.75 -23.03 -0.01
CA THR A 77 -4.72 -22.27 1.24
C THR A 77 -5.38 -20.90 1.06
N HIS A 78 -6.21 -20.48 2.01
CA HIS A 78 -6.72 -19.11 2.07
C HIS A 78 -5.61 -18.16 2.51
N GLU A 79 -4.93 -17.55 1.55
CA GLU A 79 -3.89 -16.57 1.82
C GLU A 79 -4.46 -15.14 1.87
N LEU A 80 -4.22 -14.46 3.00
CA LEU A 80 -4.48 -13.05 3.17
C LEU A 80 -3.19 -12.30 3.43
N VAL A 81 -2.98 -11.22 2.68
CA VAL A 81 -1.87 -10.29 2.90
C VAL A 81 -2.43 -9.00 3.49
N ILE A 82 -1.92 -8.62 4.64
CA ILE A 82 -2.50 -7.62 5.52
C ILE A 82 -1.48 -6.50 5.71
N GLY A 83 -1.78 -5.31 5.20
CA GLY A 83 -1.02 -4.11 5.52
C GLY A 83 -1.46 -3.55 6.87
N ILE A 84 -0.54 -3.46 7.83
CA ILE A 84 -0.78 -2.82 9.14
C ILE A 84 -0.02 -1.51 9.23
N GLY A 85 -0.67 -0.48 9.76
CA GLY A 85 0.01 0.72 10.17
C GLY A 85 -0.72 1.46 11.28
N ALA A 86 0.02 2.33 11.96
CA ALA A 86 -0.47 3.19 13.01
C ALA A 86 -0.01 4.63 12.81
N THR A 87 -0.89 5.56 13.14
CA THR A 87 -0.56 6.98 13.27
C THR A 87 -0.87 7.48 14.69
N GLU A 88 0.04 8.31 15.19
CA GLU A 88 -0.15 9.09 16.42
C GLU A 88 -0.94 10.36 16.06
N ILE A 89 -1.86 10.76 16.94
CA ILE A 89 -2.73 11.92 16.83
C ILE A 89 -2.58 12.70 18.13
N GLY A 90 -1.91 13.84 18.06
CA GLY A 90 -1.68 14.74 19.19
C GLY A 90 -1.03 16.04 18.73
N THR A 91 -1.20 17.10 19.52
CA THR A 91 -0.58 18.42 19.29
C THR A 91 0.93 18.42 19.58
N SER A 92 1.46 17.37 20.21
CA SER A 92 2.88 17.19 20.54
C SER A 92 3.18 15.71 20.78
N ARG A 93 4.36 15.21 20.34
CA ARG A 93 4.83 13.83 20.59
C ARG A 93 5.05 13.50 22.08
N LEU A 94 5.07 14.52 22.95
CA LEU A 94 5.29 14.40 24.39
C LEU A 94 4.01 14.67 25.21
N SER A 95 2.86 14.80 24.55
CA SER A 95 1.58 15.03 25.21
C SER A 95 0.96 13.73 25.71
N GLU A 96 0.51 13.71 26.97
CA GLU A 96 -0.32 12.63 27.56
C GLU A 96 -1.63 12.39 26.77
N TRP A 97 -2.00 13.30 25.88
CA TRP A 97 -3.21 13.23 25.06
C TRP A 97 -2.98 12.60 23.68
N THR A 98 -1.83 11.96 23.46
CA THR A 98 -1.53 11.29 22.18
C THR A 98 -2.43 10.06 22.00
N ARG A 99 -3.27 10.10 20.96
CA ARG A 99 -4.13 8.98 20.54
C ARG A 99 -3.50 8.23 19.38
N TYR A 100 -3.82 6.96 19.26
CA TYR A 100 -3.39 6.09 18.19
C TYR A 100 -4.60 5.71 17.34
N ILE A 101 -4.41 5.76 16.02
CA ILE A 101 -5.32 5.12 15.05
C ILE A 101 -4.51 4.12 14.26
N GLY A 102 -4.93 2.86 14.33
CA GLY A 102 -4.49 1.81 13.43
C GLY A 102 -5.35 1.79 12.18
N PHE A 103 -4.76 1.38 11.07
CA PHE A 103 -5.49 0.99 9.89
C PHE A 103 -4.99 -0.36 9.41
N THR A 104 -5.90 -1.09 8.79
CA THR A 104 -5.64 -2.42 8.24
C THR A 104 -6.15 -2.45 6.82
N THR A 105 -5.33 -2.92 5.90
CA THR A 105 -5.75 -3.22 4.53
C THR A 105 -5.59 -4.70 4.28
N ILE A 106 -6.59 -5.35 3.68
CA ILE A 106 -6.56 -6.79 3.42
C ILE A 106 -6.64 -7.04 1.91
N PHE A 107 -5.73 -7.89 1.46
CA PHE A 107 -5.63 -8.38 0.10
C PHE A 107 -5.72 -9.90 0.12
N GLN A 108 -6.34 -10.46 -0.90
CA GLN A 108 -6.21 -11.88 -1.22
C GLN A 108 -4.78 -12.17 -1.73
N GLY A 109 -4.31 -13.42 -1.65
CA GLY A 109 -2.99 -13.82 -2.18
C GLY A 109 -2.77 -13.53 -3.67
N ASP A 110 -3.83 -13.37 -4.47
CA ASP A 110 -3.76 -12.91 -5.88
C ASP A 110 -3.62 -11.38 -6.02
N GLY A 111 -3.44 -10.66 -4.91
CA GLY A 111 -3.31 -9.21 -4.87
C GLY A 111 -4.63 -8.44 -4.98
N ARG A 112 -5.79 -9.12 -5.06
CA ARG A 112 -7.10 -8.46 -5.05
C ARG A 112 -7.31 -7.77 -3.70
N TYR A 113 -7.57 -6.48 -3.75
CA TYR A 113 -7.99 -5.73 -2.57
C TYR A 113 -9.39 -6.17 -2.12
N LEU A 114 -9.55 -6.49 -0.83
CA LEU A 114 -10.81 -6.98 -0.26
C LEU A 114 -11.50 -5.90 0.55
N VAL A 115 -10.80 -5.37 1.54
CA VAL A 115 -11.38 -4.47 2.54
C VAL A 115 -10.29 -3.67 3.23
N TRP A 116 -10.68 -2.54 3.81
CA TRP A 116 -9.90 -1.84 4.82
C TRP A 116 -10.77 -1.58 6.04
N GLU A 117 -10.12 -1.48 7.20
CA GLU A 117 -10.74 -1.03 8.44
C GLU A 117 -9.80 -0.05 9.16
N THR A 118 -10.39 0.84 9.96
CA THR A 118 -9.66 1.71 10.87
C THR A 118 -10.07 1.38 12.30
N THR A 119 -9.12 1.40 13.22
CA THR A 119 -9.45 1.27 14.64
C THR A 119 -10.21 2.51 15.13
N ARG A 120 -10.91 2.37 16.26
CA ARG A 120 -11.28 3.54 17.06
C ARG A 120 -10.02 4.32 17.46
N GLU A 121 -10.19 5.62 17.71
CA GLU A 121 -9.15 6.42 18.38
C GLU A 121 -8.95 5.85 19.79
N ALA A 122 -7.72 5.45 20.11
CA ALA A 122 -7.38 4.76 21.35
C ALA A 122 -6.17 5.43 22.04
N THR A 123 -6.02 5.29 23.35
CA THR A 123 -4.72 5.56 24.00
C THR A 123 -3.71 4.48 23.59
N TYR A 124 -2.47 4.62 24.04
CA TYR A 124 -1.45 3.58 23.81
C TYR A 124 -1.85 2.23 24.43
N GLU A 125 -2.46 2.25 25.62
CA GLU A 125 -2.88 1.08 26.39
C GLU A 125 -4.05 0.36 25.71
N ASP A 126 -5.01 1.12 25.19
CA ASP A 126 -6.21 0.63 24.52
C ASP A 126 -5.97 0.20 23.06
N TYR A 127 -4.90 0.69 22.44
CA TYR A 127 -4.62 0.48 21.03
C TYR A 127 -4.56 -1.01 20.61
N PRO A 128 -3.86 -1.92 21.33
CA PRO A 128 -3.86 -3.33 20.97
C PRO A 128 -5.25 -3.97 20.94
N GLU A 129 -6.13 -3.64 21.87
CA GLU A 129 -7.51 -4.15 21.86
C GLU A 129 -8.31 -3.60 20.67
N ALA A 130 -8.13 -2.31 20.36
CA ALA A 130 -8.75 -1.67 19.21
C ALA A 130 -8.29 -2.30 17.88
N LEU A 131 -6.99 -2.62 17.77
CA LEU A 131 -6.42 -3.32 16.62
C LEU A 131 -6.96 -4.74 16.49
N LEU A 132 -6.99 -5.51 17.59
CA LEU A 132 -7.54 -6.88 17.60
C LEU A 132 -9.00 -6.90 17.12
N LYS A 133 -9.85 -6.01 17.65
CA LYS A 133 -11.26 -5.89 17.25
C LYS A 133 -11.40 -5.56 15.76
N SER A 134 -10.58 -4.67 15.24
CA SER A 134 -10.54 -4.30 13.82
C SER A 134 -10.15 -5.49 12.94
N LEU A 135 -9.10 -6.23 13.32
CA LEU A 135 -8.67 -7.43 12.63
C LEU A 135 -9.74 -8.52 12.65
N GLN A 136 -10.34 -8.81 13.79
CA GLN A 136 -11.43 -9.80 13.92
C GLN A 136 -12.64 -9.44 13.05
N LYS A 137 -13.02 -8.16 12.99
CA LYS A 137 -14.09 -7.69 12.09
C LYS A 137 -13.73 -7.93 10.63
N SER A 138 -12.52 -7.57 10.24
CA SER A 138 -12.04 -7.69 8.86
C SER A 138 -11.91 -9.14 8.40
N ILE A 139 -11.34 -10.01 9.25
CA ILE A 139 -11.22 -11.44 8.96
C ILE A 139 -12.59 -12.11 8.86
N ARG A 140 -13.54 -11.80 9.76
CA ARG A 140 -14.91 -12.32 9.65
C ARG A 140 -15.61 -11.91 8.36
N PHE A 141 -15.40 -10.68 7.92
CA PHE A 141 -15.92 -10.23 6.62
C PHE A 141 -15.37 -11.09 5.48
N VAL A 142 -14.05 -11.35 5.48
CA VAL A 142 -13.40 -12.17 4.46
C VAL A 142 -13.82 -13.64 4.54
N GLN A 143 -13.93 -14.21 5.73
CA GLN A 143 -14.43 -15.57 5.97
C GLN A 143 -15.80 -15.78 5.32
N MET A 144 -16.73 -14.85 5.56
CA MET A 144 -18.07 -14.90 4.97
C MET A 144 -18.05 -14.72 3.45
N GLN A 145 -17.20 -13.82 2.94
CA GLN A 145 -17.10 -13.56 1.51
C GLN A 145 -16.50 -14.73 0.74
N ASN A 146 -15.45 -15.35 1.30
CA ASN A 146 -14.70 -16.44 0.69
C ASN A 146 -15.22 -17.82 1.07
N ARG A 147 -16.23 -17.90 1.95
CA ARG A 147 -16.89 -19.13 2.41
C ARG A 147 -15.89 -20.15 2.97
N TRP A 148 -15.10 -19.71 3.95
CA TRP A 148 -14.18 -20.62 4.63
C TRP A 148 -14.94 -21.75 5.33
N GLU A 149 -14.40 -22.96 5.24
CA GLU A 149 -14.91 -24.14 5.91
C GLU A 149 -14.00 -24.52 7.08
N ILE A 150 -14.58 -25.14 8.10
CA ILE A 150 -13.82 -25.62 9.27
C ILE A 150 -12.79 -26.64 8.79
N GLY A 151 -11.54 -26.46 9.21
CA GLY A 151 -10.39 -27.28 8.80
C GLY A 151 -9.62 -26.73 7.61
N ASP A 152 -10.09 -25.66 6.96
CA ASP A 152 -9.33 -25.01 5.89
C ASP A 152 -7.96 -24.51 6.38
N ASP A 153 -6.96 -24.55 5.49
CA ASP A 153 -5.65 -23.94 5.70
C ASP A 153 -5.73 -22.43 5.44
N VAL A 154 -5.18 -21.63 6.37
CA VAL A 154 -5.19 -20.17 6.34
C VAL A 154 -3.77 -19.65 6.53
N ARG A 155 -3.34 -18.77 5.63
CA ARG A 155 -2.06 -18.06 5.74
C ARG A 155 -2.29 -16.57 5.91
N LEU A 156 -1.77 -16.00 6.99
CA LEU A 156 -1.84 -14.56 7.28
C LEU A 156 -0.46 -13.92 7.17
N ILE A 157 -0.23 -13.10 6.14
CA ILE A 157 1.04 -12.39 5.94
C ILE A 157 0.85 -10.92 6.27
N PHE A 158 1.53 -10.43 7.29
CA PHE A 158 1.45 -9.05 7.75
C PHE A 158 2.61 -8.25 7.17
N HIS A 159 2.31 -7.36 6.23
CA HIS A 159 3.27 -6.37 5.72
C HIS A 159 3.24 -5.12 6.61
N VAL A 160 4.40 -4.75 7.12
CA VAL A 160 4.55 -3.66 8.08
C VAL A 160 5.61 -2.69 7.56
N TYR A 161 5.34 -1.38 7.61
CA TYR A 161 6.33 -0.36 7.19
C TYR A 161 6.92 0.43 8.35
N LYS A 162 6.46 0.16 9.57
CA LYS A 162 7.06 0.61 10.83
C LYS A 162 7.23 -0.64 11.68
N PRO A 163 8.41 -0.93 12.24
CA PRO A 163 8.60 -2.13 13.05
C PRO A 163 7.49 -2.29 14.09
N LEU A 164 6.84 -3.46 14.10
CA LEU A 164 5.72 -3.71 15.02
C LEU A 164 6.20 -3.56 16.45
N LYS A 165 5.43 -2.83 17.26
CA LYS A 165 5.62 -2.84 18.71
C LYS A 165 5.12 -4.18 19.26
N ARG A 166 5.64 -4.58 20.42
CA ARG A 166 5.21 -5.82 21.13
C ARG A 166 3.69 -5.89 21.31
N VAL A 167 3.02 -4.75 21.45
CA VAL A 167 1.57 -4.65 21.59
C VAL A 167 0.81 -5.08 20.33
N GLU A 168 1.31 -4.76 19.14
CA GLU A 168 0.67 -5.13 17.87
C GLU A 168 0.87 -6.63 17.59
N ILE A 169 2.06 -7.14 17.86
CA ILE A 169 2.36 -8.58 17.78
C ILE A 169 1.43 -9.37 18.71
N LYS A 170 1.23 -8.88 19.95
CA LYS A 170 0.31 -9.52 20.90
C LYS A 170 -1.12 -9.55 20.38
N ALA A 171 -1.61 -8.44 19.82
CA ALA A 171 -2.95 -8.39 19.24
C ALA A 171 -3.11 -9.39 18.09
N VAL A 172 -2.12 -9.51 17.21
CA VAL A 172 -2.15 -10.49 16.11
C VAL A 172 -2.08 -11.94 16.62
N LYS A 173 -1.24 -12.23 17.62
CA LYS A 173 -1.19 -13.57 18.24
C LYS A 173 -2.54 -13.95 18.86
N GLN A 174 -3.20 -13.03 19.54
CA GLN A 174 -4.55 -13.25 20.08
C GLN A 174 -5.60 -13.49 18.98
N LEU A 175 -5.47 -12.84 17.82
CA LEU A 175 -6.31 -13.13 16.66
C LEU A 175 -6.08 -14.57 16.16
N VAL A 176 -4.82 -14.97 15.99
CA VAL A 176 -4.45 -16.31 15.51
C VAL A 176 -4.91 -17.40 16.47
N GLU A 177 -4.70 -17.23 17.79
CA GLU A 177 -5.21 -18.13 18.83
C GLU A 177 -6.73 -18.36 18.73
N GLY A 178 -7.49 -17.32 18.36
CA GLY A 178 -8.92 -17.43 18.11
C GLY A 178 -9.26 -18.25 16.87
N LEU A 179 -8.49 -18.11 15.79
CA LEU A 179 -8.70 -18.80 14.51
C LEU A 179 -8.26 -20.28 14.56
N LEU A 180 -7.24 -20.60 15.34
CA LEU A 180 -6.74 -21.98 15.51
C LEU A 180 -7.77 -22.97 16.05
N LYS A 181 -8.92 -22.49 16.55
CA LYS A 181 -10.03 -23.35 16.98
C LYS A 181 -10.71 -24.07 15.83
N ASP A 182 -10.79 -23.39 14.68
CA ASP A 182 -11.56 -23.83 13.52
C ASP A 182 -10.69 -24.06 12.28
N TYR A 183 -9.45 -23.57 12.25
CA TYR A 183 -8.58 -23.56 11.06
C TYR A 183 -7.14 -23.96 11.37
N SER A 184 -6.45 -24.47 10.35
CA SER A 184 -4.98 -24.60 10.35
C SER A 184 -4.39 -23.25 9.95
N VAL A 185 -3.73 -22.56 10.87
CA VAL A 185 -3.28 -21.17 10.65
C VAL A 185 -1.77 -21.06 10.73
N GLU A 186 -1.17 -20.51 9.70
CA GLU A 186 0.21 -20.05 9.70
C GLU A 186 0.27 -18.54 9.44
N PHE A 187 1.27 -17.86 10.00
CA PHE A 187 1.40 -16.42 9.82
C PHE A 187 2.85 -15.95 9.75
N ALA A 188 3.06 -14.81 9.12
CA ALA A 188 4.35 -14.14 9.05
C ALA A 188 4.22 -12.64 9.28
N PHE A 189 5.16 -12.05 10.02
CA PHE A 189 5.34 -10.62 10.08
C PHE A 189 6.56 -10.23 9.24
N LEU A 190 6.32 -9.42 8.22
CA LEU A 190 7.34 -8.99 7.28
C LEU A 190 7.46 -7.47 7.34
N ASP A 191 8.57 -6.99 7.90
CA ASP A 191 8.93 -5.57 7.82
C ASP A 191 9.45 -5.26 6.42
N VAL A 192 9.01 -4.13 5.86
CA VAL A 192 9.34 -3.65 4.51
C VAL A 192 9.84 -2.22 4.62
N SER A 193 11.15 -2.04 4.46
CA SER A 193 11.83 -0.76 4.72
C SER A 193 12.62 -0.24 3.53
N HIS A 194 12.59 1.08 3.33
CA HIS A 194 13.54 1.83 2.47
C HIS A 194 14.73 2.40 3.24
N TYR A 195 14.65 2.38 4.57
CA TYR A 195 15.59 3.04 5.47
C TYR A 195 16.59 2.01 5.99
N HIS A 196 17.64 1.79 5.20
CA HIS A 196 18.75 0.89 5.52
C HIS A 196 20.01 1.32 4.75
N PRO A 197 21.20 0.85 5.14
CA PRO A 197 22.46 1.23 4.50
C PRO A 197 22.80 0.41 3.24
N PHE A 198 22.03 -0.64 2.93
CA PHE A 198 22.34 -1.55 1.82
C PHE A 198 21.98 -0.98 0.44
N GLN A 199 22.78 -1.34 -0.55
CA GLN A 199 22.56 -1.07 -1.97
C GLN A 199 22.95 -2.30 -2.79
N ILE A 200 22.25 -2.54 -3.91
CA ILE A 200 22.62 -3.58 -4.87
C ILE A 200 23.21 -2.92 -6.12
N PHE A 201 24.32 -3.47 -6.61
CA PHE A 201 24.98 -3.08 -7.85
C PHE A 201 25.12 -4.30 -8.76
N ASP A 202 24.86 -4.12 -10.04
CA ASP A 202 25.18 -5.10 -11.09
C ASP A 202 26.33 -4.54 -11.95
N PRO A 203 27.60 -4.95 -11.73
CA PRO A 203 28.75 -4.44 -12.49
C PRO A 203 28.63 -4.67 -14.00
N ASN A 204 27.81 -5.64 -14.43
CA ASN A 204 27.60 -5.96 -15.84
C ASN A 204 26.48 -5.12 -16.49
N GLN A 205 25.75 -4.31 -15.70
CA GLN A 205 24.74 -3.41 -16.22
C GLN A 205 25.37 -2.15 -16.81
N SER A 206 25.47 -2.09 -18.13
CA SER A 206 26.03 -0.95 -18.85
C SER A 206 25.08 0.25 -19.01
N GLY A 207 23.82 0.15 -18.56
CA GLY A 207 22.80 1.19 -18.65
C GLY A 207 22.11 1.27 -20.01
N ILE A 208 21.01 2.02 -20.07
CA ILE A 208 20.19 2.21 -21.28
C ILE A 208 20.39 3.64 -21.80
N THR A 209 20.53 3.80 -23.12
CA THR A 209 20.59 5.12 -23.76
C THR A 209 19.34 5.94 -23.47
N TYR A 210 19.52 7.17 -22.98
CA TYR A 210 18.45 8.09 -22.60
C TYR A 210 18.55 9.38 -23.41
N GLY A 211 17.46 9.77 -24.07
CA GLY A 211 17.39 11.00 -24.87
C GLY A 211 18.10 10.94 -26.22
N SER A 212 17.88 11.99 -27.02
CA SER A 212 18.53 12.21 -28.30
C SER A 212 20.00 12.59 -28.12
N TYR A 213 20.82 12.45 -29.17
CA TYR A 213 22.23 12.88 -29.17
C TYR A 213 22.40 14.24 -28.51
N GLY A 214 23.18 14.29 -27.43
CA GLY A 214 23.64 15.56 -26.88
C GLY A 214 24.52 16.29 -27.91
N THR A 215 24.68 17.59 -27.72
CA THR A 215 25.53 18.51 -28.53
C THR A 215 26.99 18.04 -28.68
N TRP A 216 27.41 17.00 -27.96
CA TRP A 216 28.77 16.46 -27.87
C TRP A 216 28.89 14.98 -28.29
N GLY A 217 27.93 14.44 -29.05
CA GLY A 217 28.13 13.18 -29.79
C GLY A 217 27.96 11.86 -29.01
N SER A 218 27.63 11.89 -27.71
CA SER A 218 27.16 10.70 -26.99
C SER A 218 25.83 10.97 -26.28
N SER A 219 24.89 10.05 -26.44
CA SER A 219 23.64 10.07 -25.68
C SER A 219 23.92 9.63 -24.23
N PRO A 220 23.41 10.34 -23.21
CA PRO A 220 23.63 9.95 -21.84
C PRO A 220 22.98 8.59 -21.56
N LYS A 221 23.55 7.83 -20.62
CA LYS A 221 23.00 6.55 -20.18
C LYS A 221 22.28 6.69 -18.85
N LYS A 222 21.12 6.05 -18.73
CA LYS A 222 20.41 5.87 -17.46
C LYS A 222 20.62 4.47 -16.91
N GLY A 223 20.63 4.35 -15.58
CA GLY A 223 20.62 3.05 -14.91
C GLY A 223 21.89 2.22 -15.06
N VAL A 224 23.06 2.85 -15.25
CA VAL A 224 24.35 2.16 -15.15
C VAL A 224 24.48 1.54 -13.75
N PHE A 225 24.89 0.28 -13.68
CA PHE A 225 24.97 -0.55 -12.47
C PHE A 225 23.64 -0.85 -11.75
N VAL A 226 22.50 -0.41 -12.28
CA VAL A 226 21.19 -0.69 -11.67
C VAL A 226 20.73 -2.11 -12.01
N PRO A 227 20.52 -3.00 -11.02
CA PRO A 227 20.05 -4.35 -11.29
C PRO A 227 18.70 -4.36 -12.02
N LYS A 228 18.34 -5.50 -12.59
CA LYS A 228 16.98 -5.70 -13.11
C LYS A 228 15.97 -5.64 -11.96
N ARG A 229 14.77 -5.15 -12.26
CA ARG A 229 13.64 -5.22 -11.33
C ARG A 229 13.35 -6.69 -11.03
N GLY A 230 13.18 -7.02 -9.76
CA GLY A 230 13.01 -8.39 -9.26
C GLY A 230 14.31 -9.06 -8.81
N THR A 231 15.49 -8.45 -9.01
CA THR A 231 16.72 -8.94 -8.38
C THR A 231 16.55 -8.95 -6.87
N ALA A 232 16.65 -10.13 -6.26
CA ALA A 232 16.59 -10.33 -4.83
C ALA A 232 17.90 -10.93 -4.31
N ILE A 233 18.35 -10.50 -3.13
CA ILE A 233 19.53 -11.03 -2.44
C ILE A 233 19.10 -11.43 -1.04
N LEU A 234 19.20 -12.72 -0.71
CA LEU A 234 19.04 -13.20 0.66
C LEU A 234 20.33 -12.85 1.44
N LEU A 235 20.19 -12.04 2.48
CA LEU A 235 21.30 -11.70 3.38
C LEU A 235 21.46 -12.72 4.51
N GLY A 236 20.41 -13.49 4.78
CA GLY A 236 20.36 -14.56 5.78
C GLY A 236 18.97 -15.19 5.83
N PRO A 237 18.67 -16.00 6.86
CA PRO A 237 17.38 -16.68 6.98
C PRO A 237 16.19 -15.74 7.15
N ASN A 238 16.41 -14.56 7.75
CA ASN A 238 15.35 -13.63 8.12
C ASN A 238 15.46 -12.27 7.41
N MET A 239 16.39 -12.11 6.45
CA MET A 239 16.66 -10.81 5.85
C MET A 239 16.95 -10.92 4.35
N ALA A 240 16.31 -10.07 3.55
CA ALA A 240 16.50 -10.03 2.11
C ALA A 240 16.41 -8.61 1.55
N LEU A 241 17.09 -8.37 0.43
CA LEU A 241 16.94 -7.17 -0.38
C LEU A 241 16.17 -7.48 -1.66
N LEU A 242 15.35 -6.54 -2.14
CA LEU A 242 14.63 -6.65 -3.42
C LEU A 242 14.70 -5.35 -4.20
N GLN A 243 15.21 -5.40 -5.42
CA GLN A 243 15.23 -4.27 -6.35
C GLN A 243 13.86 -4.14 -7.05
N LEU A 244 13.07 -3.12 -6.70
CA LEU A 244 11.80 -2.85 -7.40
C LEU A 244 11.92 -1.80 -8.51
N VAL A 245 12.89 -0.90 -8.46
CA VAL A 245 13.14 0.04 -9.56
C VAL A 245 14.39 -0.43 -10.29
N GLY A 246 14.22 -1.13 -11.40
CA GLY A 246 15.31 -1.65 -12.20
C GLY A 246 15.75 -0.69 -13.29
N VAL A 247 16.73 -1.13 -14.09
CA VAL A 247 17.30 -0.35 -15.21
C VAL A 247 16.25 0.23 -16.16
N ASN A 248 15.16 -0.50 -16.41
CA ASN A 248 14.08 -0.07 -17.31
C ASN A 248 13.21 1.02 -16.66
N GLU A 249 13.02 0.97 -15.35
CA GLU A 249 12.16 1.88 -14.59
C GLU A 249 12.85 3.21 -14.23
N VAL A 250 14.20 3.26 -14.25
CA VAL A 250 14.96 4.51 -14.14
C VAL A 250 14.46 5.50 -15.20
N LYS A 251 14.26 6.76 -14.83
CA LYS A 251 13.63 7.79 -15.65
C LYS A 251 14.64 8.64 -16.41
N HIS A 252 15.77 9.00 -15.82
CA HIS A 252 16.80 9.84 -16.45
C HIS A 252 18.21 9.46 -15.97
N SER A 253 19.24 9.97 -16.65
CA SER A 253 20.66 9.67 -16.37
C SER A 253 21.11 10.11 -14.97
N GLU A 254 20.52 11.18 -14.43
CA GLU A 254 20.90 11.78 -13.15
C GLU A 254 20.16 11.17 -11.94
N GLN A 255 19.24 10.22 -12.14
CA GLN A 255 18.44 9.66 -11.05
C GLN A 255 19.29 8.90 -10.00
N GLY A 256 20.52 8.51 -10.36
CA GLY A 256 21.34 7.65 -9.55
C GLY A 256 20.79 6.23 -9.47
N ILE A 257 21.34 5.43 -8.55
CA ILE A 257 20.96 4.03 -8.38
C ILE A 257 19.79 3.97 -7.38
N PRO A 258 18.62 3.44 -7.78
CA PRO A 258 17.50 3.32 -6.87
C PRO A 258 17.82 2.34 -5.74
N ARG A 259 17.37 2.67 -4.53
CA ARG A 259 17.55 1.79 -3.37
C ARG A 259 16.67 0.55 -3.49
N PRO A 260 17.18 -0.64 -3.12
CA PRO A 260 16.33 -1.82 -2.94
C PRO A 260 15.45 -1.64 -1.71
N LEU A 261 14.42 -2.47 -1.59
CA LEU A 261 13.69 -2.66 -0.33
C LEU A 261 14.40 -3.70 0.53
N LEU A 262 14.51 -3.42 1.83
CA LEU A 262 14.88 -4.41 2.84
C LEU A 262 13.62 -5.08 3.39
N PHE A 263 13.68 -6.41 3.44
CA PHE A 263 12.67 -7.28 4.02
C PHE A 263 13.25 -7.96 5.24
N GLU A 264 12.56 -7.87 6.38
CA GLU A 264 12.95 -8.54 7.62
C GLU A 264 11.79 -9.39 8.14
N LEU A 265 12.03 -10.69 8.24
CA LEU A 265 11.09 -11.63 8.83
C LEU A 265 11.21 -11.60 10.35
N HIS A 266 10.11 -11.31 11.03
CA HIS A 266 10.10 -11.30 12.49
C HIS A 266 10.20 -12.74 13.02
N ARG A 267 10.99 -12.94 14.09
CA ARG A 267 11.22 -14.24 14.74
C ARG A 267 9.99 -14.92 15.34
N ASP A 268 8.93 -14.16 15.58
CA ASP A 268 7.65 -14.67 16.10
C ASP A 268 6.74 -15.22 15.00
N SER A 269 7.22 -15.26 13.75
CA SER A 269 6.49 -15.82 12.60
C SER A 269 6.58 -17.34 12.57
N ASP A 270 5.48 -18.00 12.25
CA ASP A 270 5.43 -19.46 12.07
C ASP A 270 5.77 -19.85 10.62
N PHE A 271 5.33 -19.03 9.65
CA PHE A 271 5.70 -19.18 8.25
C PHE A 271 7.01 -18.41 7.96
N SER A 272 8.02 -19.13 7.48
CA SER A 272 9.40 -18.62 7.38
C SER A 272 10.05 -18.70 6.01
N ASP A 273 9.31 -19.06 4.96
CA ASP A 273 9.83 -19.03 3.58
C ASP A 273 9.98 -17.58 3.09
N LEU A 274 11.14 -16.98 3.40
CA LEU A 274 11.46 -15.61 3.02
C LEU A 274 11.51 -15.43 1.50
N THR A 275 11.89 -16.46 0.74
CA THR A 275 11.92 -16.39 -0.73
C THR A 275 10.50 -16.24 -1.27
N TYR A 276 9.56 -17.01 -0.72
CA TYR A 276 8.14 -16.86 -1.03
C TYR A 276 7.63 -15.47 -0.71
N LEU A 277 7.90 -14.97 0.50
CA LEU A 277 7.44 -13.66 0.97
C LEU A 277 7.96 -12.51 0.10
N VAL A 278 9.26 -12.53 -0.24
CA VAL A 278 9.88 -11.53 -1.13
C VAL A 278 9.29 -11.59 -2.53
N ARG A 279 9.06 -12.81 -3.07
CA ARG A 279 8.41 -12.99 -4.37
C ARG A 279 6.97 -12.48 -4.36
N GLN A 280 6.22 -12.71 -3.29
CA GLN A 280 4.87 -12.18 -3.13
C GLN A 280 4.89 -10.65 -3.13
N ALA A 281 5.77 -10.03 -2.34
CA ALA A 281 5.94 -8.56 -2.33
C ALA A 281 6.32 -8.00 -3.71
N PHE A 282 7.18 -8.70 -4.46
CA PHE A 282 7.48 -8.38 -5.85
C PHE A 282 6.21 -8.36 -6.71
N HIS A 283 5.39 -9.41 -6.68
CA HIS A 283 4.13 -9.45 -7.45
C HIS A 283 3.16 -8.35 -7.01
N PHE A 284 3.05 -8.08 -5.71
CA PHE A 284 2.20 -7.03 -5.16
C PHE A 284 2.62 -5.62 -5.58
N SER A 285 3.86 -5.42 -6.02
CA SER A 285 4.28 -4.13 -6.59
C SER A 285 3.83 -3.92 -8.04
N PHE A 286 3.15 -4.90 -8.67
CA PHE A 286 2.44 -4.72 -9.94
C PHE A 286 0.94 -4.49 -9.76
N MET A 287 0.45 -4.44 -8.52
CA MET A 287 -0.98 -4.36 -8.22
C MET A 287 -1.52 -2.94 -8.04
N SER A 288 -0.70 -1.92 -8.31
CA SER A 288 -1.13 -0.53 -8.17
C SER A 288 -2.08 -0.13 -9.30
N TRP A 289 -3.34 0.17 -8.96
CA TRP A 289 -4.36 0.62 -9.90
C TRP A 289 -4.39 2.15 -10.04
N ARG A 290 -3.28 2.84 -9.75
CA ARG A 290 -3.09 4.27 -10.11
C ARG A 290 -2.35 4.45 -11.43
N SER A 291 -1.68 3.42 -11.91
CA SER A 291 -0.80 3.49 -13.06
C SER A 291 -0.63 2.12 -13.69
N PHE A 292 -0.43 2.07 -15.01
CA PHE A 292 -0.01 0.83 -15.69
C PHE A 292 1.46 0.49 -15.45
N PHE A 293 2.23 1.41 -14.87
CA PHE A 293 3.61 1.16 -14.46
C PHE A 293 3.65 0.54 -13.05
N PRO A 294 4.56 -0.42 -12.80
CA PRO A 294 4.72 -1.00 -11.48
C PRO A 294 5.11 0.05 -10.45
N SER A 295 4.68 -0.17 -9.20
CA SER A 295 5.09 0.64 -8.07
C SER A 295 6.48 0.25 -7.56
N HIS A 296 7.10 1.21 -6.86
CA HIS A 296 8.38 1.04 -6.16
C HIS A 296 8.24 0.36 -4.79
N GLU A 297 7.02 -0.06 -4.44
CA GLU A 297 6.64 -0.75 -3.20
C GLU A 297 5.45 -1.68 -3.45
N PRO A 298 5.23 -2.73 -2.64
CA PRO A 298 4.01 -3.53 -2.68
C PRO A 298 2.77 -2.71 -2.27
N VAL A 299 1.62 -2.98 -2.91
CA VAL A 299 0.38 -2.23 -2.65
C VAL A 299 -0.12 -2.29 -1.22
N THR A 300 0.21 -3.34 -0.46
CA THR A 300 -0.14 -3.46 0.96
C THR A 300 0.46 -2.36 1.81
N ILE A 301 1.64 -1.85 1.45
CA ILE A 301 2.30 -0.72 2.11
C ILE A 301 1.86 0.58 1.47
N LEU A 302 1.83 0.61 0.13
CA LEU A 302 1.53 1.83 -0.62
C LEU A 302 0.10 2.35 -0.37
N TYR A 303 -0.91 1.47 -0.48
CA TYR A 303 -2.31 1.85 -0.28
C TYR A 303 -2.60 2.21 1.17
N SER A 304 -2.04 1.43 2.09
CA SER A 304 -2.00 1.73 3.53
C SER A 304 -1.55 3.17 3.81
N ARG A 305 -0.41 3.58 3.24
CA ARG A 305 0.11 4.94 3.41
C ARG A 305 -0.78 6.00 2.79
N TRP A 306 -1.36 5.73 1.62
CA TRP A 306 -2.29 6.67 0.97
C TRP A 306 -3.59 6.84 1.74
N ILE A 307 -4.17 5.75 2.26
CA ILE A 307 -5.36 5.80 3.12
C ILE A 307 -5.04 6.64 4.36
N ALA A 308 -3.94 6.35 5.06
CA ALA A 308 -3.54 7.10 6.25
C ALA A 308 -3.37 8.60 5.97
N SER A 309 -2.67 8.95 4.89
CA SER A 309 -2.48 10.34 4.47
C SER A 309 -3.80 11.02 4.11
N MET A 310 -4.68 10.33 3.37
CA MET A 310 -5.98 10.87 2.97
C MET A 310 -6.89 11.11 4.18
N LEU A 311 -6.94 10.16 5.12
CA LEU A 311 -7.71 10.31 6.36
C LEU A 311 -7.18 11.45 7.24
N GLY A 312 -5.86 11.61 7.33
CA GLY A 312 -5.25 12.73 8.05
C GLY A 312 -5.68 14.08 7.49
N ASN A 313 -5.68 14.22 6.16
CA ASN A 313 -6.13 15.45 5.50
C ASN A 313 -7.65 15.67 5.61
N LEU A 314 -8.46 14.62 5.43
CA LEU A 314 -9.92 14.70 5.53
C LEU A 314 -10.37 15.05 6.95
N LYS A 315 -9.67 14.59 7.99
CA LYS A 315 -9.97 14.95 9.39
C LYS A 315 -9.88 16.45 9.65
N ALA A 316 -9.06 17.18 8.88
CA ALA A 316 -8.93 18.63 9.00
C ALA A 316 -10.02 19.42 8.23
N VAL A 317 -10.82 18.75 7.41
CA VAL A 317 -11.93 19.38 6.67
C VAL A 317 -13.12 19.59 7.61
N PRO A 318 -13.71 20.80 7.66
CA PRO A 318 -14.96 21.02 8.39
C PRO A 318 -16.06 20.05 7.96
N ASP A 319 -16.84 19.55 8.92
CA ASP A 319 -17.95 18.61 8.70
C ASP A 319 -17.56 17.27 8.05
N TRP A 320 -16.29 16.84 8.15
CA TRP A 320 -15.89 15.49 7.78
C TRP A 320 -16.55 14.47 8.72
N ASP A 321 -17.18 13.46 8.14
CA ASP A 321 -17.82 12.37 8.85
C ASP A 321 -17.23 11.03 8.41
N LYS A 322 -16.74 10.24 9.39
CA LYS A 322 -16.18 8.92 9.13
C LYS A 322 -17.21 7.93 8.58
N ALA A 323 -18.51 8.15 8.79
CA ALA A 323 -19.57 7.32 8.21
C ALA A 323 -19.55 7.31 6.66
N ALA A 324 -18.99 8.36 6.04
CA ALA A 324 -18.75 8.40 4.60
C ALA A 324 -17.87 7.23 4.11
N LEU A 325 -16.99 6.74 4.97
CA LEU A 325 -16.09 5.65 4.66
C LEU A 325 -16.80 4.29 4.61
N ASP A 326 -17.82 4.08 5.44
CA ASP A 326 -18.65 2.87 5.39
C ASP A 326 -19.37 2.77 4.04
N LEU A 327 -19.91 3.89 3.54
CA LEU A 327 -20.52 3.96 2.21
C LEU A 327 -19.53 3.62 1.08
N MET A 328 -18.26 4.03 1.22
CA MET A 328 -17.22 3.68 0.25
C MET A 328 -16.87 2.19 0.31
N ARG A 329 -16.78 1.62 1.52
CA ARG A 329 -16.50 0.20 1.74
C ARG A 329 -17.59 -0.67 1.14
N ASP A 330 -18.87 -0.34 1.38
CA ASP A 330 -20.01 -1.11 0.89
C ASP A 330 -20.09 -1.10 -0.66
N ARG A 331 -19.64 -0.01 -1.28
CA ARG A 331 -19.51 0.11 -2.75
C ARG A 331 -18.22 -0.52 -3.30
N ARG A 332 -17.35 -1.06 -2.44
CA ARG A 332 -16.00 -1.55 -2.79
C ARG A 332 -15.18 -0.49 -3.54
N ALA A 333 -15.42 0.78 -3.25
CA ALA A 333 -14.79 1.89 -3.92
C ALA A 333 -13.33 2.03 -3.48
N MET A 334 -12.39 2.03 -4.42
CA MET A 334 -10.98 2.34 -4.16
C MET A 334 -10.77 3.87 -4.04
N TRP A 335 -11.51 4.49 -3.11
CA TRP A 335 -11.65 5.94 -2.95
C TRP A 335 -10.33 6.69 -2.66
N PHE A 336 -9.31 5.98 -2.21
CA PHE A 336 -8.00 6.50 -1.83
C PHE A 336 -6.99 6.57 -2.99
N LEU A 337 -7.27 5.93 -4.13
CA LEU A 337 -6.47 6.09 -5.35
C LEU A 337 -6.54 7.52 -5.88
#